data_AF-A0A9Q0P0B3-F1
#
_entry.id   AF-A0A9Q0P0B3-F1
#
_cell.length_a   1.000
_cell.length_b   1.000
_cell.length_c   1.000
_cell.angle_alpha   90.00
_cell.angle_beta   90.00
_cell.angle_gamma   90.00
#
_symmetry.space_group_name_H-M   'P 1'
#
loop_
_entity.id
_entity.type
_entity.pdbx_description
1 polymer ?
#
loop_
_entity_poly.entity_id
_entity_poly.type
_entity_poly.pdbx_seq_one_letter_code
_entity_poly.pdbx_strand_id
1 'polypeptide(L)'
;MEVLGMDFGCAIGSLRDGKFPDKDCLLPLISKLLGYAIVAASTTVKVPQILKILKNKSVRGLSVVGFELEVVGYTIALAYCLHKGLPFSAYGELAFLLIQAIILVAIIYYFSQPVRTPTWIRALLYCAAAPTILAGQIDPFVFEALYVSGPLMSTLH
;
A
#
# COMPACT_ATOMS: atom_id res chain seq x y z
N MET A 1 14.61 -3.05 26.45
CA MET A 1 13.56 -4.00 26.02
C MET A 1 13.19 -3.61 24.60
N GLU A 2 13.86 -4.20 23.62
CA GLU A 2 13.48 -4.06 22.20
C GLU A 2 12.26 -4.92 21.94
N VAL A 3 11.09 -4.29 21.86
CA VAL A 3 9.89 -4.94 21.36
C VAL A 3 9.58 -4.28 20.02
N LEU A 4 9.56 -5.07 18.94
CA LEU A 4 9.27 -4.62 17.57
C LEU A 4 10.20 -3.52 17.01
N GLY A 5 11.48 -3.51 17.42
CA GLY A 5 12.47 -2.53 16.95
C GLY A 5 12.12 -1.07 17.29
N MET A 6 11.18 -0.85 18.20
CA MET A 6 10.90 0.46 18.79
C MET A 6 11.74 0.58 20.05
N ASP A 7 12.73 1.48 20.03
CA ASP A 7 13.52 1.78 21.22
C ASP A 7 12.74 2.72 22.15
N PHE A 8 11.67 2.19 22.75
CA PHE A 8 10.97 2.87 23.85
C PHE A 8 11.89 3.08 25.06
N GLY A 9 12.99 2.33 25.13
CA GLY A 9 14.02 2.45 26.16
C GLY A 9 14.72 3.81 26.13
N CYS A 10 15.05 4.32 24.94
CA CYS A 10 15.67 5.64 24.80
C CYS A 10 14.71 6.80 25.17
N ALA A 11 13.43 6.71 24.81
CA ALA A 11 12.43 7.72 25.16
C ALA A 11 12.14 7.73 26.68
N ILE A 12 11.92 6.55 27.28
CA ILE A 12 11.69 6.41 28.72
C ILE A 12 12.96 6.71 29.53
N GLY A 13 14.14 6.36 29.03
CA GLY A 13 15.44 6.68 29.65
C GLY A 13 15.70 8.18 29.71
N SER A 14 15.56 8.88 28.58
CA SER A 14 15.73 10.35 28.54
C SER A 14 14.71 11.09 29.40
N LEU A 15 13.45 10.64 29.41
CA LEU A 15 12.39 11.19 30.28
C LEU A 15 12.66 10.93 31.77
N ARG A 16 13.27 9.79 32.12
CA ARG A 16 13.65 9.47 33.50
C ARG A 16 14.84 10.31 33.98
N ASP A 17 15.71 10.73 33.08
CA ASP A 17 16.83 11.66 33.33
C ASP A 17 16.44 13.15 33.21
N GLY A 18 15.16 13.47 32.93
CA GLY A 18 14.67 14.85 32.85
C GLY A 18 15.23 15.66 31.66
N LYS A 19 15.82 14.99 30.66
CA LYS A 19 16.34 15.61 29.44
C LYS A 19 15.41 15.35 28.26
N PHE A 20 15.31 16.34 27.36
CA PHE A 20 14.61 16.16 26.10
C PHE A 20 15.30 15.05 25.28
N PRO A 21 14.55 14.07 24.75
CA PRO A 21 15.12 12.97 23.98
C PRO A 21 15.79 13.51 22.71
N ASP A 22 16.97 12.97 22.40
CA ASP A 22 17.73 13.35 21.21
C ASP A 22 16.93 13.07 19.92
N LYS A 23 17.11 13.96 18.95
CA LYS A 23 16.41 13.96 17.65
C LYS A 23 16.60 12.66 16.88
N ASP A 24 17.75 12.01 17.04
CA ASP A 24 18.10 10.73 16.42
C ASP A 24 17.28 9.55 16.96
N CYS A 25 16.68 9.70 18.15
CA CYS A 25 15.82 8.70 18.79
C CYS A 25 14.33 9.01 18.61
N LEU A 26 13.96 10.29 18.63
CA LEU A 26 12.58 10.73 18.51
C LEU A 26 12.02 10.52 17.08
N LEU A 27 12.81 10.82 16.05
CA LEU A 27 12.40 10.72 14.64
C LEU A 27 11.98 9.29 14.24
N PRO A 28 12.81 8.25 14.47
CA PRO A 28 12.43 6.88 14.11
C PRO A 28 11.21 6.37 14.88
N LEU A 29 11.06 6.79 16.14
CA LEU A 29 9.94 6.38 16.99
C LEU A 29 8.62 6.98 16.51
N ILE A 30 8.61 8.28 16.18
CA ILE A 30 7.44 8.95 15.58
C ILE A 30 7.09 8.31 14.23
N SER A 31 8.07 8.05 13.36
CA SER A 31 7.81 7.40 12.06
C SER A 31 7.16 6.03 12.21
N LYS A 32 7.63 5.19 13.14
CA LYS A 32 7.01 3.88 13.40
C LYS A 32 5.59 3.98 13.96
N LEU A 33 5.38 4.90 14.88
CA LEU A 33 4.07 5.08 15.51
C LEU A 33 3.05 5.62 14.52
N LEU A 34 3.47 6.55 13.65
CA LEU A 34 2.68 7.04 12.53
C LEU A 34 2.38 5.92 11.54
N GLY A 35 3.35 5.08 11.21
CA GLY A 35 3.17 3.92 10.34
C GLY A 35 2.13 2.92 10.87
N TYR A 36 2.19 2.56 12.15
CA TYR A 36 1.16 1.72 12.77
C TYR A 36 -0.22 2.39 12.80
N ALA A 37 -0.28 3.71 13.04
CA ALA A 37 -1.53 4.45 12.98
C ALA A 37 -2.13 4.44 11.57
N ILE A 38 -1.31 4.59 10.53
CA ILE A 38 -1.74 4.49 9.11
C ILE A 38 -2.27 3.08 8.82
N VAL A 39 -1.57 2.02 9.23
CA VAL A 39 -2.03 0.64 9.03
C VAL A 39 -3.37 0.38 9.73
N ALA A 40 -3.51 0.83 10.98
CA ALA A 40 -4.75 0.69 11.74
C ALA A 40 -5.91 1.49 11.14
N ALA A 41 -5.65 2.73 10.72
CA ALA A 41 -6.64 3.59 10.07
C ALA A 41 -7.06 3.01 8.70
N SER A 42 -6.09 2.58 7.87
CA SER A 42 -6.31 1.94 6.57
C SER A 42 -7.20 0.70 6.70
N THR A 43 -6.93 -0.15 7.69
CA THR A 43 -7.75 -1.33 7.98
C THR A 43 -9.18 -0.92 8.36
N THR A 44 -9.32 0.10 9.22
CA THR A 44 -10.63 0.60 9.68
C THR A 44 -11.47 1.20 8.56
N VAL A 45 -10.86 1.86 7.56
CA VAL A 45 -11.59 2.41 6.41
C VAL A 45 -11.88 1.37 5.32
N LYS A 46 -11.05 0.33 5.19
CA LYS A 46 -11.26 -0.77 4.23
C LYS A 46 -12.40 -1.69 4.67
N VAL A 47 -12.56 -1.93 5.96
CA VAL A 47 -13.65 -2.76 6.52
C VAL A 47 -15.06 -2.30 6.09
N PRO A 48 -15.49 -1.04 6.24
CA PRO A 48 -16.81 -0.59 5.79
C PRO A 48 -16.96 -0.63 4.27
N GLN A 49 -15.87 -0.48 3.52
CA GLN A 49 -15.87 -0.62 2.06
C GLN A 49 -16.14 -2.09 1.66
N ILE A 50 -15.48 -3.06 2.32
CA ILE A 50 -15.75 -4.50 2.15
C ILE A 50 -17.17 -4.87 2.58
N LEU A 51 -17.65 -4.35 3.72
CA LEU A 51 -19.00 -4.64 4.21
C LEU A 51 -20.09 -4.15 3.26
N LYS A 52 -19.90 -3.01 2.58
CA LYS A 52 -20.82 -2.56 1.52
C LYS A 52 -20.85 -3.53 0.34
N ILE A 53 -19.69 -4.03 -0.10
CA ILE A 53 -19.58 -5.02 -1.18
C ILE A 53 -20.31 -6.32 -0.79
N LEU A 54 -20.06 -6.82 0.42
CA LEU A 54 -20.69 -8.05 0.94
C LEU A 54 -22.20 -7.91 1.10
N LYS A 55 -22.68 -6.77 1.62
CA LYS A 55 -24.10 -6.54 1.91
C LYS A 55 -24.94 -6.40 0.64
N ASN A 56 -24.38 -5.79 -0.42
CA ASN A 56 -25.09 -5.62 -1.68
C ASN A 56 -24.81 -6.75 -2.70
N LYS A 57 -23.90 -7.70 -2.38
CA LYS A 57 -23.34 -8.68 -3.34
C LYS A 57 -22.99 -8.05 -4.70
N SER A 58 -22.62 -6.78 -4.68
CA SER A 58 -22.43 -5.99 -5.89
C SER A 58 -21.43 -4.89 -5.61
N VAL A 59 -20.49 -4.74 -6.52
CA VAL A 59 -19.45 -3.71 -6.49
C VAL A 59 -19.90 -2.42 -7.20
N ARG A 60 -21.18 -2.33 -7.61
CA ARG A 60 -21.75 -1.15 -8.28
C ARG A 60 -21.65 0.08 -7.36
N GLY A 61 -20.94 1.11 -7.84
CA GLY A 61 -20.73 2.37 -7.13
C GLY A 61 -19.39 2.49 -6.39
N LEU A 62 -18.54 1.46 -6.39
CA LEU A 62 -17.16 1.56 -5.94
C LEU A 62 -16.20 1.71 -7.15
N SER A 63 -15.16 2.52 -6.98
CA SER A 63 -14.11 2.69 -7.98
C SER A 63 -13.11 1.53 -7.88
N VAL A 64 -13.32 0.45 -8.64
CA VAL A 64 -12.37 -0.66 -8.76
C VAL A 64 -11.00 -0.15 -9.20
N VAL A 65 -10.98 0.82 -10.12
CA VAL A 65 -9.76 1.48 -10.60
C VAL A 65 -9.02 2.18 -9.46
N GLY A 66 -9.72 2.80 -8.51
CA GLY A 66 -9.08 3.43 -7.34
C GLY A 66 -8.33 2.42 -6.46
N PHE A 67 -8.88 1.23 -6.26
CA PHE A 67 -8.21 0.16 -5.50
C PHE A 67 -7.02 -0.43 -6.26
N GLU A 68 -7.13 -0.57 -7.57
CA GLU A 68 -6.01 -0.99 -8.41
C GLU A 68 -4.87 0.06 -8.36
N LEU A 69 -5.19 1.34 -8.41
CA LEU A 69 -4.21 2.42 -8.28
C LEU A 69 -3.57 2.47 -6.89
N GLU A 70 -4.30 2.07 -5.84
CA GLU A 70 -3.70 1.93 -4.51
C GLU A 70 -2.62 0.84 -4.48
N VAL A 71 -2.87 -0.30 -5.13
CA VAL A 71 -1.88 -1.37 -5.30
C VAL A 71 -0.67 -0.88 -6.09
N VAL A 72 -0.89 -0.16 -7.20
CA VAL A 72 0.22 0.38 -8.00
C VAL A 72 1.01 1.41 -7.20
N GLY A 73 0.35 2.38 -6.56
CA GLY A 73 1.00 3.41 -5.75
C GLY A 73 1.87 2.82 -4.63
N TYR A 74 1.40 1.79 -3.92
CA TYR A 74 2.23 1.10 -2.92
C TYR A 74 3.39 0.34 -3.53
N THR A 75 3.22 -0.24 -4.72
CA THR A 75 4.31 -0.91 -5.46
C THR A 75 5.41 0.08 -5.83
N ILE A 76 5.03 1.28 -6.26
CA ILE A 76 5.95 2.36 -6.63
C ILE A 76 6.73 2.87 -5.44
N ALA A 77 6.01 3.17 -4.36
CA ALA A 77 6.65 3.62 -3.13
C ALA A 77 7.61 2.54 -2.59
N LEU A 78 7.26 1.26 -2.71
CA LEU A 78 8.12 0.15 -2.28
C LEU A 78 9.36 0.04 -3.16
N ALA A 79 9.21 0.14 -4.48
CA ALA A 79 10.31 0.16 -5.43
C ALA A 79 11.28 1.32 -5.15
N TYR A 80 10.75 2.53 -4.88
CA TYR A 80 11.56 3.68 -4.52
C TYR A 80 12.37 3.45 -3.23
N CYS A 81 11.73 2.89 -2.19
CA CYS A 81 12.42 2.55 -0.95
C CYS A 81 13.53 1.51 -1.15
N LEU A 82 13.29 0.50 -1.99
CA LEU A 82 14.27 -0.52 -2.34
C LEU A 82 15.46 0.08 -3.12
N HIS A 83 15.19 0.96 -4.09
CA HIS A 83 16.24 1.66 -4.86
C HIS A 83 17.10 2.58 -4.01
N LYS A 84 16.49 3.24 -3.04
CA LYS A 84 17.19 4.09 -2.07
C LYS A 84 18.00 3.27 -1.05
N GLY A 85 17.93 1.93 -1.08
CA GLY A 85 18.65 1.04 -0.18
C GLY A 85 18.23 1.21 1.28
N LEU A 86 16.98 1.59 1.53
CA LEU A 86 16.49 1.80 2.90
C LEU A 86 16.41 0.46 3.64
N PRO A 87 16.65 0.45 4.97
CA PRO A 87 16.52 -0.78 5.76
C PRO A 87 15.06 -1.27 5.74
N PHE A 88 14.85 -2.58 5.85
CA PHE A 88 13.51 -3.19 5.87
C PHE A 88 12.57 -2.55 6.89
N SER A 89 13.11 -2.08 8.03
CA SER A 89 12.32 -1.38 9.04
C SER A 89 11.66 -0.07 8.56
N ALA A 90 12.14 0.52 7.46
CA ALA A 90 11.61 1.78 6.91
C ALA A 90 10.53 1.58 5.84
N TYR A 91 10.47 0.40 5.19
CA TYR A 91 9.47 0.11 4.15
C TYR A 91 8.59 -1.11 4.48
N GLY A 92 8.83 -1.79 5.60
CA GLY A 92 8.05 -2.96 6.01
C GLY A 92 6.55 -2.65 6.19
N GLU A 93 6.22 -1.46 6.69
CA GLU A 93 4.83 -0.98 6.78
C GLU A 93 4.16 -0.89 5.41
N LEU A 94 4.91 -0.42 4.41
CA LEU A 94 4.44 -0.23 3.05
C LEU A 94 4.25 -1.57 2.33
N ALA A 95 5.16 -2.52 2.55
CA ALA A 95 5.00 -3.90 2.08
C ALA A 95 3.74 -4.55 2.68
N PHE A 96 3.45 -4.29 3.96
CA PHE A 96 2.23 -4.79 4.60
C PHE A 96 0.96 -4.17 4.01
N LEU A 97 0.95 -2.86 3.78
CA LEU A 97 -0.16 -2.16 3.11
C LEU A 97 -0.39 -2.67 1.69
N LEU A 98 0.69 -2.93 0.94
CA LEU A 98 0.62 -3.52 -0.41
C LEU A 98 -0.07 -4.89 -0.39
N ILE A 99 0.34 -5.79 0.53
CA ILE A 99 -0.28 -7.12 0.67
C ILE A 99 -1.78 -6.99 0.97
N GLN A 100 -2.16 -6.11 1.89
CA GLN A 100 -3.57 -5.86 2.20
C GLN A 100 -4.35 -5.34 1.00
N ALA A 101 -3.76 -4.43 0.20
CA ALA A 101 -4.37 -3.88 -1.00
C ALA A 101 -4.57 -4.95 -2.09
N ILE A 102 -3.60 -5.84 -2.31
CA ILE A 102 -3.71 -6.96 -3.25
C ILE A 102 -4.86 -7.91 -2.85
N ILE A 103 -4.94 -8.28 -1.56
CA ILE A 103 -6.01 -9.14 -1.05
C ILE A 103 -7.38 -8.47 -1.25
N LEU A 104 -7.49 -7.17 -0.98
CA LEU A 104 -8.72 -6.41 -1.19
C LEU A 104 -9.16 -6.41 -2.66
N VAL A 105 -8.24 -6.14 -3.58
CA VAL A 105 -8.51 -6.18 -5.04
C VAL A 105 -8.94 -7.60 -5.47
N ALA A 106 -8.29 -8.65 -4.96
CA ALA A 106 -8.67 -10.03 -5.26
C ALA A 106 -10.11 -10.35 -4.81
N ILE A 107 -10.50 -9.91 -3.61
CA ILE A 107 -11.88 -10.05 -3.12
C ILE A 107 -12.85 -9.28 -4.00
N ILE A 108 -12.52 -8.04 -4.38
CA ILE A 108 -13.34 -7.23 -5.29
C ILE A 108 -13.58 -7.95 -6.61
N TYR A 109 -12.52 -8.50 -7.22
CA TYR A 109 -12.61 -9.25 -8.47
C TYR A 109 -13.49 -10.49 -8.35
N TYR A 110 -13.39 -11.21 -7.24
CA TYR A 110 -14.21 -12.38 -6.97
C TYR A 110 -15.71 -12.04 -6.90
N PHE A 111 -16.07 -10.91 -6.28
CA PHE A 111 -17.45 -10.45 -6.18
C PHE A 111 -17.96 -9.65 -7.41
N SER A 112 -17.08 -9.22 -8.31
CA SER A 112 -17.42 -8.42 -9.52
C SER A 112 -17.83 -9.26 -10.74
N GLN A 113 -18.28 -10.50 -10.54
CA GLN A 113 -18.67 -11.39 -11.65
C GLN A 113 -19.90 -10.86 -12.42
N PRO A 114 -19.89 -10.91 -13.78
CA PRO A 114 -18.86 -11.48 -14.63
C PRO A 114 -17.66 -10.54 -14.80
N VAL A 115 -16.47 -11.05 -14.51
CA VAL A 115 -15.21 -10.33 -14.75
C VAL A 115 -15.00 -10.16 -16.26
N ARG A 116 -15.05 -8.92 -16.75
CA ARG A 116 -14.89 -8.61 -18.17
C ARG A 116 -13.44 -8.98 -18.60
N THR A 117 -13.26 -9.54 -19.79
CA THR A 117 -11.95 -9.88 -20.39
C THR A 117 -10.83 -8.82 -20.24
N PRO A 118 -11.07 -7.50 -20.39
CA PRO A 118 -10.03 -6.48 -20.17
C PRO A 118 -9.45 -6.49 -18.75
N THR A 119 -10.20 -6.96 -17.76
CA THR A 119 -9.77 -7.01 -16.37
C THR A 119 -8.66 -8.06 -16.17
N TRP A 120 -8.75 -9.22 -16.83
CA TRP A 120 -7.70 -10.25 -16.80
C TRP A 120 -6.40 -9.76 -17.46
N ILE A 121 -6.53 -9.00 -18.56
CA ILE A 121 -5.38 -8.41 -19.25
C ILE A 121 -4.64 -7.44 -18.33
N ARG A 122 -5.35 -6.64 -17.53
CA ARG A 122 -4.75 -5.72 -16.55
C ARG A 122 -4.02 -6.45 -15.44
N ALA A 123 -4.63 -7.48 -14.86
CA ALA A 123 -3.98 -8.29 -13.84
C ALA A 123 -2.69 -8.93 -14.37
N LEU A 124 -2.72 -9.46 -15.61
CA LEU A 124 -1.54 -10.02 -16.25
C LEU A 124 -0.45 -8.97 -16.51
N LEU A 125 -0.85 -7.79 -16.99
CA LEU A 125 0.04 -6.65 -17.25
C LEU A 125 0.70 -6.17 -15.95
N TYR A 126 -0.07 -6.06 -14.86
CA TYR A 126 0.47 -5.70 -13.54
C TYR A 126 1.47 -6.75 -13.04
N CYS A 127 1.13 -8.04 -13.13
CA CYS A 127 2.04 -9.13 -12.72
C CYS A 127 3.34 -9.15 -13.55
N ALA A 128 3.30 -8.76 -14.82
CA ALA A 128 4.47 -8.67 -15.68
C ALA A 128 5.31 -7.41 -15.39
N ALA A 129 4.66 -6.26 -15.14
CA ALA A 129 5.32 -4.97 -14.99
C ALA A 129 5.84 -4.71 -13.58
N ALA A 130 5.15 -5.16 -12.53
CA ALA A 130 5.55 -4.94 -11.14
C ALA A 130 6.98 -5.45 -10.84
N PRO A 131 7.39 -6.68 -11.23
CA PRO A 131 8.75 -7.16 -11.02
C PRO A 131 9.81 -6.28 -11.69
N THR A 132 9.55 -5.79 -12.90
CA THR A 132 10.45 -4.88 -13.64
C THR A 132 10.59 -3.51 -12.99
N ILE A 133 9.53 -2.99 -12.35
CA ILE A 133 9.58 -1.73 -11.60
C ILE A 133 10.39 -1.92 -10.32
N LEU A 134 10.17 -3.03 -9.60
CA LEU A 134 10.99 -3.39 -8.43
C LEU A 134 12.46 -3.61 -8.80
N ALA A 135 12.74 -4.21 -9.96
CA ALA A 135 14.09 -4.35 -10.50
C ALA A 135 14.70 -3.02 -10.97
N GLY A 136 13.90 -1.96 -11.05
CA GLY A 136 14.34 -0.62 -11.36
C GLY A 136 14.59 -0.29 -12.81
N GLN A 137 14.06 -1.10 -13.71
CA GLN A 137 14.23 -0.90 -15.14
C GLN A 137 13.19 0.04 -15.74
N ILE A 138 12.08 0.30 -15.04
CA ILE A 138 10.95 1.10 -15.52
C ILE A 138 10.72 2.27 -14.58
N ASP A 139 10.55 3.46 -15.16
CA ASP A 139 10.14 4.64 -14.41
C ASP A 139 8.72 4.43 -13.84
N PRO A 140 8.55 4.47 -12.50
CA PRO A 140 7.27 4.20 -11.86
C PRO A 140 6.13 5.10 -12.36
N PHE A 141 6.43 6.34 -12.74
CA PHE A 141 5.45 7.31 -13.22
C PHE A 141 4.90 6.91 -14.59
N VAL A 142 5.76 6.37 -15.46
CA VAL A 142 5.34 5.88 -16.78
C VAL A 142 4.41 4.68 -16.63
N PHE A 143 4.67 3.81 -15.65
CA PHE A 143 3.78 2.68 -15.38
C PHE A 143 2.40 3.13 -14.91
N GLU A 144 2.31 4.07 -13.97
CA GLU A 144 1.03 4.65 -13.54
C GLU A 144 0.27 5.29 -14.70
N ALA A 145 0.94 6.10 -15.52
CA ALA A 145 0.32 6.74 -16.67
C ALA A 145 -0.22 5.71 -17.68
N LEU A 146 0.53 4.63 -17.93
CA LEU A 146 0.11 3.53 -18.80
C LEU A 146 -1.05 2.73 -18.17
N TYR A 147 -1.03 2.51 -16.86
CA TYR A 147 -2.06 1.77 -16.15
C TYR A 147 -3.37 2.54 -16.07
N VAL A 148 -3.33 3.87 -15.85
CA VAL A 148 -4.51 4.77 -15.82
C VAL A 148 -5.14 4.98 -17.20
N SER A 149 -4.34 4.97 -18.26
CA SER A 149 -4.85 5.13 -19.63
C SER A 149 -5.63 3.89 -20.13
N GLY A 150 -5.32 2.69 -19.61
CA GLY A 150 -6.08 1.47 -19.90
C GLY A 150 -7.59 1.52 -19.57
N PRO A 151 -8.00 2.02 -18.39
CA PRO A 151 -9.39 2.37 -18.03
C PRO A 151 -10.08 3.33 -18.98
N LEU A 152 -9.40 4.40 -19.42
CA LEU A 152 -9.99 5.43 -20.27
C LEU A 152 -10.43 4.87 -21.63
N MET A 153 -9.64 3.95 -22.19
CA MET A 153 -9.95 3.28 -23.46
C MET A 153 -11.20 2.37 -23.37
N SER A 154 -11.45 1.75 -22.21
CA SER A 154 -12.59 0.83 -22.00
C SER A 154 -13.92 1.52 -21.65
N THR A 155 -13.90 2.84 -21.43
CA THR A 155 -15.10 3.64 -21.09
C THR A 155 -15.58 4.48 -22.28
N LEU A 156 -14.84 4.45 -23.40
CA LEU A 156 -15.12 5.18 -24.64
C LEU A 156 -15.89 4.33 -25.68
N HIS A 157 -16.49 3.21 -25.25
CA HIS A 157 -17.23 2.30 -26.11
C HIS A 157 -18.49 1.72 -25.44
#